data_AF-A0A954FLZ6-F1
#
_entry.id   AF-A0A954FLZ6-F1
#
_cell.length_a   1.000
_cell.length_b   1.000
_cell.length_c   1.000
_cell.angle_alpha   90.00
_cell.angle_beta   90.00
_cell.angle_gamma   90.00
#
_symmetry.space_group_name_H-M   'P 1'
#
loop_
_entity.id
_entity.type
_entity.pdbx_description
1 polymer ?
#
loop_
_entity_poly.entity_id
_entity_poly.type
_entity_poly.pdbx_seq_one_letter_code
_entity_poly.pdbx_strand_id
1 'polypeptide(L)'
;YIRMGRSITAFNLDKTGGKFGPFENQLFLGDYTQSIVMRATTEQVNGVWQGACYPFREGLSTGILNVEFTPGGNLLCGGTNRGWPVRGIKPFALERLEWSGKMPFEIKRITIEPDGFKLTFTKPVESTTGSSPSSYSVSAFTHPYHAGYGGPEIEQQKPAVTSVTLAEDRLSAKLTLENLNRGFVYELDLLALRSNDGEALLHRNAFYTVNEIPAK
;
A
#
# COMPACT_ATOMS: atom_id res chain seq x y z
N TYR A 1 -10.32 -11.36 7.84
CA TYR A 1 -10.12 -10.25 8.80
C TYR A 1 -8.72 -9.63 8.75
N ILE A 2 -7.72 -10.22 8.08
CA ILE A 2 -6.41 -9.58 7.91
C ILE A 2 -6.34 -9.08 6.47
N ARG A 3 -6.47 -7.76 6.27
CA ARG A 3 -6.37 -7.13 4.95
C ARG A 3 -4.96 -6.63 4.65
N MET A 4 -4.37 -5.88 5.58
CA MET A 4 -3.08 -5.19 5.38
C MET A 4 -2.04 -5.57 6.45
N GLY A 5 -2.26 -5.13 7.69
CA GLY A 5 -1.42 -5.47 8.85
C GLY A 5 -2.29 -5.86 10.06
N ARG A 6 -1.65 -6.25 11.16
CA ARG A 6 -2.32 -6.65 12.40
C ARG A 6 -1.66 -6.09 13.66
N SER A 7 -0.34 -5.95 13.67
CA SER A 7 0.42 -5.40 14.79
C SER A 7 1.61 -4.63 14.21
N ILE A 8 1.32 -3.41 13.73
CA ILE A 8 2.30 -2.57 13.04
C ILE A 8 3.37 -2.12 14.03
N THR A 9 4.64 -2.20 13.62
CA THR A 9 5.81 -1.91 14.44
C THR A 9 6.84 -1.12 13.66
N ALA A 10 7.38 -0.09 14.32
CA ALA A 10 8.38 0.82 13.77
C ALA A 10 8.02 1.39 12.40
N PHE A 11 8.79 2.37 11.95
CA PHE A 11 8.82 2.73 10.54
C PHE A 11 10.14 3.42 10.25
N ASN A 12 10.58 3.35 9.00
CA ASN A 12 11.72 4.11 8.51
C ASN A 12 11.38 4.69 7.13
N LEU A 13 11.90 5.89 6.85
CA LEU A 13 11.72 6.59 5.58
C LEU A 13 12.87 6.21 4.65
N ASP A 14 12.56 5.73 3.46
CA ASP A 14 13.59 5.46 2.45
C ASP A 14 14.24 6.76 1.98
N LYS A 15 15.48 6.98 2.42
CA LYS A 15 16.36 8.08 1.99
C LYS A 15 17.62 7.54 1.33
N THR A 16 17.54 6.36 0.73
CA THR A 16 18.71 5.63 0.24
C THR A 16 19.22 6.17 -1.10
N GLY A 17 18.52 7.11 -1.74
CA GLY A 17 18.86 7.67 -3.04
C GLY A 17 18.62 6.70 -4.20
N GLY A 18 17.56 5.89 -4.13
CA GLY A 18 17.18 4.90 -5.13
C GLY A 18 17.91 3.56 -5.01
N LYS A 19 18.73 3.36 -3.97
CA LYS A 19 19.42 2.09 -3.73
C LYS A 19 18.47 0.97 -3.29
N PHE A 20 17.31 1.32 -2.72
CA PHE A 20 16.26 0.37 -2.36
C PHE A 20 15.08 0.34 -3.35
N GLY A 21 15.39 0.47 -4.64
CA GLY A 21 14.40 0.38 -5.70
C GLY A 21 13.60 1.69 -5.89
N PRO A 22 12.40 1.62 -6.50
CA PRO A 22 11.68 2.79 -7.00
C PRO A 22 10.90 3.59 -5.93
N PHE A 23 11.08 3.28 -4.65
CA PHE A 23 10.22 3.73 -3.55
C PHE A 23 10.89 4.77 -2.63
N GLU A 24 11.83 5.54 -3.17
CA GLU A 24 12.45 6.67 -2.47
C GLU A 24 11.39 7.60 -1.85
N ASN A 25 11.67 8.10 -0.64
CA ASN A 25 10.80 8.95 0.18
C ASN A 25 9.47 8.30 0.58
N GLN A 26 9.43 6.98 0.67
CA GLN A 26 8.28 6.26 1.20
C GLN A 26 8.60 5.60 2.54
N LEU A 27 7.56 5.38 3.34
CA LEU A 27 7.69 4.75 4.64
C LEU A 27 7.69 3.23 4.45
N PHE A 28 8.59 2.54 5.15
CA PHE A 28 8.60 1.10 5.31
C PHE A 28 8.29 0.77 6.77
N LEU A 29 7.37 -0.16 6.99
CA LEU A 29 6.84 -0.50 8.32
C LEU A 29 6.93 -2.01 8.53
N GLY A 30 7.26 -2.42 9.75
CA GLY A 30 7.19 -3.82 10.15
C GLY A 30 5.78 -4.21 10.61
N ASP A 31 5.50 -5.51 10.60
CA ASP A 31 4.39 -6.09 11.37
C ASP A 31 4.89 -7.26 12.22
N TYR A 32 4.59 -7.20 13.51
CA TYR A 32 4.97 -8.23 14.45
C TYR A 32 4.23 -9.55 14.19
N THR A 33 2.90 -9.54 14.07
CA THR A 33 2.11 -10.77 14.05
C THR A 33 2.18 -11.47 12.68
N GLN A 34 2.26 -10.71 11.61
CA GLN A 34 2.26 -11.22 10.24
C GLN A 34 3.67 -11.54 9.72
N SER A 35 4.74 -11.08 10.38
CA SER A 35 6.12 -11.25 9.91
C SER A 35 6.31 -10.72 8.49
N ILE A 36 5.84 -9.49 8.27
CA ILE A 36 5.90 -8.81 6.98
C ILE A 36 6.50 -7.41 7.12
N VAL A 37 6.91 -6.88 5.98
CA VAL A 37 7.17 -5.45 5.76
C VAL A 37 6.12 -4.92 4.80
N MET A 38 5.68 -3.70 5.05
CA MET A 38 4.70 -2.96 4.27
C MET A 38 5.28 -1.60 3.88
N ARG A 39 4.73 -1.00 2.83
CA ARG A 39 4.99 0.42 2.49
C ARG A 39 3.81 1.29 2.89
N ALA A 40 4.09 2.56 3.13
CA ALA A 40 3.07 3.61 3.17
C ALA A 40 3.56 4.89 2.48
N THR A 41 2.60 5.61 1.91
CA THR A 41 2.80 6.97 1.40
C THR A 41 1.80 7.90 2.06
N THR A 42 2.22 9.14 2.31
CA THR A 42 1.38 10.17 2.90
C THR A 42 1.24 11.36 1.98
N GLU A 43 0.13 12.08 2.12
CA GLU A 43 -0.12 13.38 1.53
C GLU A 43 -0.87 14.27 2.52
N GLN A 44 -0.81 15.58 2.29
CA GLN A 44 -1.55 16.56 3.06
C GLN A 44 -2.63 17.19 2.19
N VAL A 45 -3.88 17.07 2.62
CA VAL A 45 -5.07 17.59 1.93
C VAL A 45 -5.82 18.49 2.90
N ASN A 46 -6.07 19.75 2.53
CA ASN A 46 -6.70 20.74 3.41
C ASN A 46 -6.04 20.83 4.81
N GLY A 47 -4.71 20.66 4.87
CA GLY A 47 -3.94 20.65 6.13
C GLY A 47 -3.96 19.32 6.91
N VAL A 48 -4.76 18.33 6.50
CA VAL A 48 -4.89 17.03 7.16
C VAL A 48 -4.02 15.98 6.48
N TRP A 49 -3.29 15.20 7.27
CA TRP A 49 -2.49 14.08 6.78
C TRP A 49 -3.36 12.84 6.54
N GLN A 50 -3.13 12.21 5.39
CA GLN A 50 -3.74 10.95 5.01
C GLN A 50 -2.85 10.21 4.00
N GLY A 51 -3.29 9.06 3.48
CA GLY A 51 -2.54 8.36 2.46
C GLY A 51 -2.90 6.88 2.34
N ALA A 52 -1.97 6.13 1.78
CA ALA A 52 -2.17 4.72 1.45
C ALA A 52 -1.04 3.80 1.92
N CYS A 53 -1.43 2.56 2.22
CA CYS A 53 -0.57 1.44 2.57
C CYS A 53 -0.56 0.39 1.46
N TYR A 54 0.59 -0.24 1.25
CA TYR A 54 0.84 -1.25 0.22
C TYR A 54 1.56 -2.47 0.81
N PRO A 55 1.14 -3.71 0.48
CA PRO A 55 1.95 -4.89 0.75
C PRO A 55 3.35 -4.75 0.13
N PHE A 56 4.38 -5.33 0.75
CA PHE A 56 5.74 -5.22 0.23
C PHE A 56 6.56 -6.51 0.32
N ARG A 57 6.72 -7.09 1.52
CA ARG A 57 7.48 -8.33 1.66
C ARG A 57 6.94 -9.20 2.78
N GLU A 58 6.79 -10.49 2.49
CA GLU A 58 6.43 -11.50 3.47
C GLU A 58 7.47 -12.62 3.58
N GLY A 59 7.22 -13.55 4.51
CA GLY A 59 8.06 -14.72 4.74
C GLY A 59 9.26 -14.44 5.65
N LEU A 60 9.21 -13.38 6.45
CA LEU A 60 10.26 -13.12 7.44
C LEU A 60 10.18 -14.14 8.58
N SER A 61 11.34 -14.44 9.16
CA SER A 61 11.51 -15.56 10.07
C SER A 61 10.91 -15.34 11.47
N THR A 62 10.61 -14.10 11.86
CA THR A 62 10.17 -13.73 13.21
C THR A 62 9.20 -12.54 13.20
N GLY A 63 8.75 -12.10 14.37
CA GLY A 63 7.96 -10.88 14.51
C GLY A 63 8.83 -9.65 14.34
N ILE A 64 8.46 -8.79 13.40
CA ILE A 64 9.24 -7.59 13.12
C ILE A 64 8.93 -6.56 14.21
N LEU A 65 9.97 -6.04 14.85
CA LEU A 65 9.89 -4.97 15.85
C LEU A 65 10.57 -3.70 15.36
N ASN A 66 11.55 -3.82 14.47
CA ASN A 66 12.24 -2.68 13.89
C ASN A 66 12.61 -2.93 12.42
N VAL A 67 12.69 -1.83 11.67
CA VAL A 67 13.20 -1.78 10.30
C VAL A 67 14.18 -0.61 10.18
N GLU A 68 15.34 -0.85 9.56
CA GLU A 68 16.40 0.17 9.48
C GLU A 68 17.14 0.10 8.15
N PHE A 69 17.30 1.24 7.48
CA PHE A 69 18.10 1.32 6.27
C PHE A 69 19.59 1.37 6.59
N THR A 70 20.36 0.49 5.96
CA THR A 70 21.82 0.53 5.99
C THR A 70 22.36 1.65 5.07
N PRO A 71 23.58 2.17 5.31
CA PRO A 71 24.23 3.10 4.37
C PRO A 71 24.38 2.53 2.94
N GLY A 72 24.42 1.19 2.81
CA GLY A 72 24.45 0.48 1.55
C GLY A 72 23.10 0.40 0.82
N GLY A 73 22.00 0.87 1.43
CA GLY A 73 20.68 0.88 0.82
C GLY A 73 19.84 -0.37 1.06
N ASN A 74 20.33 -1.35 1.83
CA ASN A 74 19.54 -2.50 2.24
C ASN A 74 18.64 -2.17 3.44
N LEU A 75 17.48 -2.81 3.54
CA LEU A 75 16.59 -2.70 4.70
C LEU A 75 16.81 -3.88 5.65
N LEU A 76 17.31 -3.61 6.85
CA LEU A 76 17.36 -4.60 7.93
C LEU A 76 15.99 -4.69 8.59
N CYS A 77 15.55 -5.92 8.86
CA CYS A 77 14.30 -6.23 9.53
C CYS A 77 14.60 -7.23 10.64
N GLY A 78 14.05 -7.01 11.84
CA GLY A 78 14.32 -7.95 12.93
C GLY A 78 13.42 -7.77 14.13
N GLY A 79 13.48 -8.76 15.02
CA GLY A 79 12.72 -8.78 16.25
C GLY A 79 12.69 -10.16 16.89
N THR A 80 11.54 -10.52 17.44
CA THR A 80 11.35 -11.73 18.24
C THR A 80 9.95 -12.29 18.05
N ASN A 81 9.74 -13.56 18.45
CA ASN A 81 8.42 -14.18 18.54
C ASN A 81 7.83 -14.18 19.97
N ARG A 82 8.47 -13.48 20.92
CA ARG A 82 8.02 -13.42 22.32
C ARG A 82 6.85 -12.46 22.50
N GLY A 83 5.81 -12.94 23.19
CA GLY A 83 4.70 -12.13 23.71
C GLY A 83 3.37 -12.38 22.99
N TRP A 84 3.36 -12.26 21.67
CA TRP A 84 2.15 -12.47 20.86
C TRP A 84 2.35 -13.55 19.79
N PRO A 85 1.27 -14.20 19.31
CA PRO A 85 1.35 -15.08 18.15
C PRO A 85 1.96 -14.37 16.95
N VAL A 86 2.79 -15.10 16.21
CA VAL A 86 3.50 -14.60 15.04
C VAL A 86 3.59 -15.67 13.97
N ARG A 87 3.57 -15.26 12.70
CA ARG A 87 3.69 -16.14 11.54
C ARG A 87 5.08 -16.77 11.42
N GLY A 88 6.14 -15.96 11.54
CA GLY A 88 7.52 -16.41 11.61
C GLY A 88 7.89 -16.90 13.01
N ILE A 89 8.16 -18.20 13.16
CA ILE A 89 8.30 -18.84 14.47
C ILE A 89 9.72 -18.84 15.04
N LYS A 90 10.73 -18.27 14.35
CA LYS A 90 12.09 -18.22 14.94
C LYS A 90 12.08 -17.31 16.17
N PRO A 91 12.78 -17.71 17.27
CA PRO A 91 12.76 -16.95 18.52
C PRO A 91 13.28 -15.52 18.35
N PHE A 92 14.29 -15.37 17.50
CA PHE A 92 14.89 -14.11 17.09
C PHE A 92 15.37 -14.23 15.65
N ALA A 93 15.37 -13.12 14.92
CA ALA A 93 16.02 -13.02 13.63
C ALA A 93 16.43 -11.57 13.34
N LEU A 94 17.54 -11.44 12.63
CA LEU A 94 17.92 -10.23 11.92
C LEU A 94 18.10 -10.62 10.46
N GLU A 95 17.26 -10.07 9.59
CA GLU A 95 17.21 -10.38 8.17
C GLU A 95 17.40 -9.10 7.36
N ARG A 96 17.90 -9.26 6.14
CA ARG A 96 18.16 -8.14 5.23
C ARG A 96 17.31 -8.31 3.99
N LEU A 97 16.58 -7.27 3.62
CA LEU A 97 15.99 -7.12 2.31
C LEU A 97 16.96 -6.34 1.43
N GLU A 98 17.21 -6.89 0.24
CA GLU A 98 18.14 -6.35 -0.74
C GLU A 98 17.41 -6.17 -2.06
N TRP A 99 17.62 -5.00 -2.67
CA TRP A 99 17.01 -4.70 -3.95
C TRP A 99 17.59 -5.60 -5.04
N SER A 100 16.73 -6.26 -5.81
CA SER A 100 17.16 -7.22 -6.85
C SER A 100 17.75 -6.54 -8.09
N GLY A 101 17.66 -5.22 -8.21
CA GLY A 101 18.00 -4.47 -9.41
C GLY A 101 16.95 -4.54 -10.52
N LYS A 102 15.88 -5.33 -10.36
CA LYS A 102 14.85 -5.55 -11.39
C LYS A 102 13.59 -4.77 -11.05
N MET A 103 13.24 -3.79 -11.88
CA MET A 103 11.99 -3.03 -11.73
C MET A 103 10.77 -3.96 -11.92
N PRO A 104 9.90 -4.13 -10.92
CA PRO A 104 8.63 -4.82 -11.08
C PRO A 104 7.56 -3.86 -11.62
N PHE A 105 6.46 -4.39 -12.15
CA PHE A 105 5.21 -3.65 -12.25
C PHE A 105 4.51 -3.57 -10.88
N GLU A 106 4.33 -2.36 -10.35
CA GLU A 106 3.87 -2.14 -8.98
C GLU A 106 3.15 -0.77 -8.82
N ILE A 107 2.24 -0.66 -7.84
CA ILE A 107 1.60 0.59 -7.37
C ILE A 107 2.59 1.47 -6.59
N LYS A 108 3.26 2.37 -7.30
CA LYS A 108 4.20 3.32 -6.71
C LYS A 108 3.55 4.24 -5.67
N ARG A 109 2.37 4.80 -5.95
CA ARG A 109 1.69 5.75 -5.06
C ARG A 109 0.21 5.90 -5.43
N ILE A 110 -0.62 6.19 -4.44
CA ILE A 110 -2.03 6.58 -4.59
C ILE A 110 -2.19 7.93 -3.92
N THR A 111 -2.79 8.87 -4.65
CA THR A 111 -3.24 10.15 -4.11
C THR A 111 -4.73 10.33 -4.34
N ILE A 112 -5.38 11.11 -3.48
CA ILE A 112 -6.79 11.44 -3.65
C ILE A 112 -6.99 12.53 -4.70
N GLU A 113 -8.08 12.42 -5.45
CA GLU A 113 -8.59 13.45 -6.37
C GLU A 113 -10.02 13.84 -5.93
N PRO A 114 -10.59 14.98 -6.38
CA PRO A 114 -11.89 15.46 -5.90
C PRO A 114 -13.05 14.46 -6.05
N ASP A 115 -12.95 13.53 -7.01
CA ASP A 115 -13.98 12.55 -7.36
C ASP A 115 -13.42 11.11 -7.43
N GLY A 116 -12.23 10.86 -6.87
CA GLY A 116 -11.67 9.52 -6.80
C GLY A 116 -10.19 9.50 -6.44
N PHE A 117 -9.38 8.79 -7.22
CA PHE A 117 -7.98 8.54 -6.91
C PHE A 117 -7.09 8.63 -8.14
N LYS A 118 -5.85 9.09 -7.96
CA LYS A 118 -4.77 8.95 -8.92
C LYS A 118 -3.82 7.85 -8.46
N LEU A 119 -3.66 6.83 -9.28
CA LEU A 119 -2.71 5.74 -9.09
C LEU A 119 -1.48 6.02 -9.95
N THR A 120 -0.29 5.91 -9.37
CA THR A 120 1.00 6.00 -10.08
C THR A 120 1.68 4.63 -10.02
N PHE A 121 2.26 4.20 -11.12
CA PHE A 121 2.88 2.88 -11.27
C PHE A 121 4.41 3.00 -11.51
N THR A 122 5.12 1.89 -11.30
CA THR A 122 6.56 1.79 -11.59
C THR A 122 6.88 1.45 -13.04
N LYS A 123 5.90 0.94 -13.79
CA LYS A 123 5.97 0.65 -15.23
C LYS A 123 4.71 1.13 -15.95
N PRO A 124 4.79 1.45 -17.26
CA PRO A 124 3.61 1.80 -18.04
C PRO A 124 2.56 0.69 -18.03
N VAL A 125 1.31 1.05 -17.79
CA VAL A 125 0.16 0.13 -17.83
C VAL A 125 -0.20 -0.19 -19.28
N GLU A 126 -0.63 -1.42 -19.53
CA GLU A 126 -1.19 -1.83 -20.83
C GLU A 126 -2.55 -1.12 -21.05
N SER A 127 -2.81 -0.70 -22.29
CA SER A 127 -3.92 0.23 -22.57
C SER A 127 -5.30 -0.40 -22.36
N THR A 128 -5.48 -1.67 -22.73
CA THR A 128 -6.76 -2.38 -22.69
C THR A 128 -7.22 -2.56 -21.26
N THR A 129 -6.36 -3.09 -20.40
CA THR A 129 -6.65 -3.29 -18.98
C THR A 129 -6.64 -1.95 -18.23
N GLY A 130 -5.67 -1.08 -18.49
CA GLY A 130 -5.51 0.19 -17.78
C GLY A 130 -6.57 1.26 -18.10
N SER A 131 -7.24 1.20 -19.24
CA SER A 131 -8.32 2.14 -19.58
C SER A 131 -9.71 1.62 -19.23
N SER A 132 -9.81 0.35 -18.80
CA SER A 132 -11.10 -0.28 -18.49
C SER A 132 -11.46 -0.10 -17.02
N PRO A 133 -12.59 0.57 -16.70
CA PRO A 133 -13.02 0.72 -15.31
C PRO A 133 -13.22 -0.61 -14.58
N SER A 134 -13.63 -1.68 -15.30
CA SER A 134 -13.81 -3.01 -14.71
C SER A 134 -12.51 -3.68 -14.26
N SER A 135 -11.34 -3.17 -14.67
CA SER A 135 -10.04 -3.65 -14.19
C SER A 135 -9.69 -3.16 -12.79
N TYR A 136 -10.47 -2.22 -12.25
CA TYR A 136 -10.23 -1.57 -10.96
C TYR A 136 -11.38 -1.93 -10.01
N SER A 137 -11.14 -2.90 -9.14
CA SER A 137 -12.11 -3.26 -8.11
C SER A 137 -11.88 -2.40 -6.87
N VAL A 138 -12.92 -1.69 -6.42
CA VAL A 138 -12.86 -0.84 -5.23
C VAL A 138 -13.91 -1.28 -4.23
N SER A 139 -13.49 -1.44 -2.98
CA SER A 139 -14.39 -1.60 -1.85
C SER A 139 -14.05 -0.58 -0.77
N ALA A 140 -15.03 -0.19 0.03
CA ALA A 140 -14.82 0.74 1.12
C ALA A 140 -15.49 0.22 2.39
N PHE A 141 -14.93 0.59 3.54
CA PHE A 141 -15.48 0.27 4.86
C PHE A 141 -15.02 1.32 5.86
N THR A 142 -15.67 1.37 7.02
CA THR A 142 -15.20 2.13 8.16
C THR A 142 -15.19 1.26 9.42
N HIS A 143 -14.74 1.84 10.53
CA HIS A 143 -14.71 1.19 11.84
C HIS A 143 -15.49 2.03 12.85
N PRO A 144 -16.14 1.39 13.84
CA PRO A 144 -16.81 2.13 14.88
C PRO A 144 -15.80 2.96 15.69
N TYR A 145 -16.14 4.22 15.93
CA TYR A 145 -15.32 5.09 16.78
C TYR A 145 -15.66 4.85 18.26
N HIS A 146 -14.90 3.96 18.92
CA HIS A 146 -15.09 3.63 20.33
C HIS A 146 -13.79 3.28 21.05
N ALA A 147 -13.81 3.32 22.38
CA ALA A 147 -12.62 3.06 23.21
C ALA A 147 -12.23 1.56 23.30
N GLY A 148 -13.15 0.63 23.02
CA GLY A 148 -12.88 -0.80 23.06
C GLY A 148 -11.78 -1.22 22.07
N TYR A 149 -11.00 -2.24 22.42
CA TYR A 149 -9.93 -2.74 21.55
C TYR A 149 -10.48 -3.51 20.34
N GLY A 150 -9.96 -3.17 19.16
CA GLY A 150 -10.44 -3.71 17.90
C GLY A 150 -11.80 -3.13 17.51
N GLY A 151 -12.33 -3.52 16.36
CA GLY A 151 -13.65 -3.10 15.92
C GLY A 151 -13.93 -3.66 14.53
N PRO A 152 -15.13 -4.23 14.29
CA PRO A 152 -15.45 -4.83 13.00
C PRO A 152 -15.37 -3.81 11.87
N GLU A 153 -15.25 -4.30 10.64
CA GLU A 153 -15.52 -3.50 9.45
C GLU A 153 -17.04 -3.30 9.35
N ILE A 154 -17.47 -2.04 9.33
CA ILE A 154 -18.87 -1.64 9.22
C ILE A 154 -19.09 -0.80 7.96
N GLU A 155 -20.36 -0.64 7.58
CA GLU A 155 -20.77 0.17 6.42
C GLU A 155 -20.04 -0.20 5.12
N GLN A 156 -19.90 -1.50 4.84
CA GLN A 156 -19.18 -1.96 3.66
C GLN A 156 -19.87 -1.50 2.37
N GLN A 157 -19.10 -0.90 1.47
CA GLN A 157 -19.52 -0.35 0.19
C GLN A 157 -18.65 -0.92 -0.94
N LYS A 158 -19.19 -0.90 -2.17
CA LYS A 158 -18.46 -1.25 -3.40
C LYS A 158 -18.70 -0.15 -4.44
N PRO A 159 -18.12 1.05 -4.25
CA PRO A 159 -18.33 2.15 -5.18
C PRO A 159 -17.81 1.76 -6.57
N ALA A 160 -18.63 1.96 -7.61
CA ALA A 160 -18.23 1.66 -8.96
C ALA A 160 -17.14 2.65 -9.43
N VAL A 161 -16.17 2.16 -10.20
CA VAL A 161 -15.28 3.02 -10.98
C VAL A 161 -16.03 3.40 -12.25
N THR A 162 -16.35 4.68 -12.40
CA THR A 162 -17.19 5.18 -13.51
C THR A 162 -16.37 5.55 -14.73
N SER A 163 -15.14 6.02 -14.52
CA SER A 163 -14.18 6.30 -15.60
C SER A 163 -12.74 6.12 -15.14
N VAL A 164 -11.89 5.79 -16.11
CA VAL A 164 -10.43 5.75 -15.94
C VAL A 164 -9.78 6.54 -17.05
N THR A 165 -8.84 7.41 -16.71
CA THR A 165 -8.01 8.14 -17.68
C THR A 165 -6.55 7.83 -17.43
N LEU A 166 -5.90 7.17 -18.39
CA LEU A 166 -4.45 6.98 -18.37
C LEU A 166 -3.73 8.26 -18.77
N ALA A 167 -2.60 8.54 -18.12
CA ALA A 167 -1.65 9.52 -18.62
C ALA A 167 -1.01 9.05 -19.94
N GLU A 168 -0.45 9.99 -20.72
CA GLU A 168 0.17 9.69 -22.02
C GLU A 168 1.32 8.67 -21.91
N ASP A 169 2.12 8.78 -20.84
CA ASP A 169 3.20 7.84 -20.53
C ASP A 169 2.71 6.50 -19.94
N ARG A 170 1.40 6.41 -19.63
CA ARG A 170 0.71 5.31 -18.98
C ARG A 170 1.31 4.92 -17.62
N LEU A 171 2.07 5.83 -16.98
CA LEU A 171 2.61 5.64 -15.64
C LEU A 171 1.63 6.10 -14.55
N SER A 172 0.49 6.67 -14.92
CA SER A 172 -0.59 6.94 -13.98
C SER A 172 -1.97 6.75 -14.58
N ALA A 173 -2.92 6.43 -13.71
CA ALA A 173 -4.34 6.29 -14.00
C ALA A 173 -5.13 7.15 -13.02
N LYS A 174 -6.00 8.03 -13.53
CA LYS A 174 -7.00 8.75 -12.73
C LYS A 174 -8.31 7.97 -12.77
N LEU A 175 -8.81 7.61 -11.61
CA LEU A 175 -10.05 6.88 -11.40
C LEU A 175 -11.08 7.84 -10.86
N THR A 176 -12.25 7.87 -11.47
CA THR A 176 -13.45 8.52 -10.91
C THR A 176 -14.31 7.44 -10.28
N LEU A 177 -14.74 7.67 -9.04
CA LEU A 177 -15.66 6.79 -8.32
C LEU A 177 -17.07 7.36 -8.34
N GLU A 178 -18.06 6.47 -8.33
CA GLU A 178 -19.46 6.84 -8.16
C GLU A 178 -19.68 7.58 -6.83
N ASN A 179 -19.04 7.12 -5.76
CA ASN A 179 -19.13 7.69 -4.43
C ASN A 179 -17.76 7.70 -3.73
N LEU A 180 -17.40 8.85 -3.15
CA LEU A 180 -16.18 9.06 -2.37
C LEU A 180 -16.53 9.72 -1.02
N ASN A 181 -16.37 8.98 0.07
CA ASN A 181 -16.83 9.36 1.40
C ASN A 181 -15.65 9.56 2.36
N ARG A 182 -15.67 10.66 3.12
CA ARG A 182 -14.74 10.87 4.23
C ARG A 182 -15.01 9.90 5.36
N GLY A 183 -13.98 9.53 6.10
CA GLY A 183 -14.04 8.58 7.22
C GLY A 183 -13.99 7.11 6.80
N PHE A 184 -13.78 6.83 5.52
CA PHE A 184 -13.70 5.47 4.98
C PHE A 184 -12.28 5.07 4.61
N VAL A 185 -12.01 3.77 4.73
CA VAL A 185 -10.86 3.11 4.12
C VAL A 185 -11.32 2.50 2.80
N TYR A 186 -10.59 2.81 1.73
CA TYR A 186 -10.79 2.28 0.39
C TYR A 186 -9.74 1.21 0.12
N GLU A 187 -10.18 -0.02 -0.13
CA GLU A 187 -9.33 -1.07 -0.70
C GLU A 187 -9.47 -1.07 -2.22
N LEU A 188 -8.32 -1.04 -2.89
CA LEU A 188 -8.20 -1.26 -4.32
C LEU A 188 -7.63 -2.66 -4.57
N ASP A 189 -8.31 -3.48 -5.37
CA ASP A 189 -7.81 -4.74 -5.91
C ASP A 189 -7.66 -4.61 -7.43
N LEU A 190 -6.41 -4.64 -7.87
CA LEU A 190 -6.00 -4.36 -9.25
C LEU A 190 -5.53 -5.61 -10.00
N LEU A 191 -6.04 -6.80 -9.62
CA LEU A 191 -5.67 -8.09 -10.21
C LEU A 191 -5.62 -8.12 -11.75
N ALA A 192 -6.57 -7.42 -12.39
CA ALA A 192 -6.73 -7.45 -13.84
C ALA A 192 -5.65 -6.64 -14.58
N LEU A 193 -4.98 -5.70 -13.92
CA LEU A 193 -4.01 -4.84 -14.57
C LEU A 193 -2.79 -5.61 -15.05
N ARG A 194 -2.29 -5.21 -16.22
CA ARG A 194 -1.02 -5.64 -16.77
C ARG A 194 -0.16 -4.44 -17.12
N SER A 195 1.15 -4.58 -17.01
CA SER A 195 2.07 -3.62 -17.61
C SER A 195 2.11 -3.80 -19.12
N ASN A 196 2.68 -2.82 -19.83
CA ASN A 196 2.84 -2.86 -21.28
C ASN A 196 3.69 -4.05 -21.78
N ASP A 197 4.56 -4.60 -20.95
CA ASP A 197 5.35 -5.81 -21.21
C ASP A 197 4.65 -7.11 -20.73
N GLY A 198 3.40 -7.01 -20.25
CA GLY A 198 2.54 -8.15 -19.91
C GLY A 198 2.70 -8.70 -18.49
N GLU A 199 3.48 -8.03 -17.62
CA GLU A 199 3.63 -8.45 -16.23
C GLU A 199 2.35 -8.18 -15.41
N ALA A 200 2.08 -9.06 -14.46
CA ALA A 200 1.08 -8.81 -13.43
C ALA A 200 1.67 -7.88 -12.35
N LEU A 201 0.80 -7.14 -11.64
CA LEU A 201 1.22 -6.41 -10.46
C LEU A 201 1.84 -7.36 -9.43
N LEU A 202 3.02 -7.00 -8.93
CA LEU A 202 3.68 -7.77 -7.87
C LEU A 202 2.85 -7.77 -6.58
N HIS A 203 2.29 -6.61 -6.23
CA HIS A 203 1.28 -6.48 -5.19
C HIS A 203 0.06 -5.75 -5.77
N ARG A 204 -1.06 -6.46 -5.82
CA ARG A 204 -2.29 -5.98 -6.48
C ARG A 204 -3.20 -5.16 -5.56
N ASN A 205 -2.99 -5.23 -4.24
CA ASN A 205 -3.85 -4.61 -3.24
C ASN A 205 -3.22 -3.33 -2.70
N ALA A 206 -4.04 -2.31 -2.44
CA ALA A 206 -3.64 -1.10 -1.72
C ALA A 206 -4.82 -0.58 -0.90
N PHE A 207 -4.52 0.15 0.18
CA PHE A 207 -5.53 0.64 1.13
C PHE A 207 -5.32 2.11 1.39
N TYR A 208 -6.33 2.95 1.14
CA TYR A 208 -6.27 4.39 1.32
C TYR A 208 -7.28 4.85 2.38
N THR A 209 -6.86 5.63 3.37
CA THR A 209 -7.77 6.25 4.34
C THR A 209 -8.14 7.67 3.92
N VAL A 210 -9.42 7.93 3.70
CA VAL A 210 -9.92 9.26 3.28
C VAL A 210 -10.35 10.06 4.49
N ASN A 211 -9.55 11.02 4.91
CA ASN A 211 -9.92 11.97 5.98
C ASN A 211 -10.53 13.24 5.38
N GLU A 212 -9.95 13.75 4.30
CA GLU A 212 -10.31 14.96 3.58
C GLU A 212 -10.29 14.72 2.07
N ILE A 213 -11.12 15.47 1.35
CA ILE A 213 -11.25 15.43 -0.12
C ILE A 213 -10.89 16.83 -0.64
N PRO A 214 -9.99 16.95 -1.63
CA PRO A 214 -9.63 18.25 -2.21
C PRO A 214 -10.81 18.87 -2.98
N ALA A 215 -10.83 20.20 -3.08
CA ALA A 215 -11.80 20.91 -3.91
C ALA A 215 -11.60 20.59 -5.40
N LYS A 216 -12.69 20.67 -6.18
CA LYS A 216 -12.67 20.59 -7.64
C LYS A 216 -11.95 21.77 -8.28
#